data_AF-A0A2N5KNI9-F1
#
_entry.id   AF-A0A2N5KNI9-F1
#
_cell.length_a   1.000
_cell.length_b   1.000
_cell.length_c   1.000
_cell.angle_alpha   90.00
_cell.angle_beta   90.00
_cell.angle_gamma   90.00
#
_symmetry.space_group_name_H-M   'P 1'
#
loop_
_entity.id
_entity.type
_entity.pdbx_description
1 polymer ?
#
loop_
_entity_poly.entity_id
_entity_poly.type
_entity_poly.pdbx_seq_one_letter_code
_entity_poly.pdbx_strand_id
1 'polypeptide(L)'
;MNGSVSHSKSGRASHRHRSPASHTPTTAGPIVLIQSTGREMWKRRGITRQIYQPPWGRLGYHTRVTKNPLTAAPRLLLLVSALFFGASYFTVRFPDVPGAGVGSFVSTFLIALPALLALLLYLGSGRAALAFLALAAFGYAIETTGVATGLPYGTFFYGDALGPKLFGLVPYILPISWAPLVLGAVAATAPKVGYGRGDVRSIAWVIRSALLLALIDGVLDPGAASLGFWTWPEGGPYYGIPVSNYLGWILSGAVATALILAFGRGKWGRVSPPAGMVDSAVIALAFWVGVAVFSGLLFPAALGVALFAYLLHRRAGLRAAGRRWDGAV
;
A
#
# COMPACT_ATOMS: atom_id res chain seq x y z
N MET A 1 -45.91 28.07 43.42
CA MET A 1 -47.13 28.82 43.76
C MET A 1 -46.73 29.98 44.65
N ASN A 2 -47.18 31.18 44.28
CA ASN A 2 -47.12 32.48 44.98
C ASN A 2 -45.71 33.05 45.25
N GLY A 3 -45.31 34.24 44.79
CA GLY A 3 -46.03 35.38 44.21
C GLY A 3 -45.58 36.70 44.88
N SER A 4 -45.64 37.79 44.11
CA SER A 4 -45.48 39.23 44.46
C SER A 4 -44.10 39.87 44.13
N VAL A 5 -43.95 40.68 43.05
CA VAL A 5 -44.46 42.05 42.73
C VAL A 5 -43.64 43.12 43.50
N SER A 6 -42.65 43.77 42.89
CA SER A 6 -42.68 44.99 42.04
C SER A 6 -42.97 46.31 42.79
N HIS A 7 -42.02 47.27 42.80
CA HIS A 7 -42.11 48.54 42.03
C HIS A 7 -41.12 49.66 42.47
N SER A 8 -40.46 50.27 41.45
CA SER A 8 -40.31 51.73 41.22
C SER A 8 -39.39 52.55 42.17
N LYS A 9 -38.79 53.70 41.83
CA LYS A 9 -38.89 54.68 40.72
C LYS A 9 -37.77 55.75 40.90
N SER A 10 -37.48 56.48 39.80
CA SER A 10 -36.90 57.85 39.70
C SER A 10 -35.47 58.08 40.22
N GLY A 11 -34.52 58.73 39.54
CA GLY A 11 -34.60 59.75 38.49
C GLY A 11 -34.25 61.13 39.09
N ARG A 12 -33.01 61.62 38.90
CA ARG A 12 -32.69 63.06 39.07
C ARG A 12 -31.52 63.52 38.20
N ALA A 13 -31.76 64.67 37.58
CA ALA A 13 -30.97 65.43 36.62
C ALA A 13 -29.71 66.07 37.25
N SER A 14 -28.57 66.06 36.55
CA SER A 14 -27.97 67.20 35.81
C SER A 14 -27.65 68.45 36.65
N HIS A 15 -26.36 68.79 36.77
CA HIS A 15 -25.91 70.19 36.79
C HIS A 15 -24.49 70.30 36.21
N ARG A 16 -24.38 71.21 35.22
CA ARG A 16 -23.15 71.61 34.54
C ARG A 16 -22.43 72.67 35.40
N HIS A 17 -21.10 72.59 35.49
CA HIS A 17 -20.24 73.74 35.72
C HIS A 17 -19.17 73.79 34.62
N ARG A 18 -19.02 74.96 33.99
CA ARG A 18 -18.01 75.27 32.96
C ARG A 18 -16.93 76.18 33.55
N SER A 19 -15.67 75.82 33.27
CA SER A 19 -14.50 76.64 32.84
C SER A 19 -13.96 77.75 33.77
N PRO A 20 -12.71 78.25 33.59
CA PRO A 20 -11.84 78.19 32.39
C PRO A 20 -10.34 77.87 32.63
N ALA A 21 -9.64 77.43 31.57
CA ALA A 21 -8.17 77.41 31.51
C ALA A 21 -7.67 77.98 30.16
N SER A 22 -6.90 79.07 30.30
CA SER A 22 -5.71 79.53 29.55
C SER A 22 -5.53 79.29 28.04
N HIS A 23 -5.27 80.41 27.36
CA HIS A 23 -4.83 80.62 25.97
C HIS A 23 -3.40 80.12 25.66
N THR A 24 -3.17 79.57 24.45
CA THR A 24 -2.39 80.16 23.31
C THR A 24 -2.24 79.16 22.13
N PRO A 25 -1.97 79.61 20.88
CA PRO A 25 -2.64 79.09 19.67
C PRO A 25 -1.73 78.46 18.58
N THR A 26 -2.40 78.04 17.48
CA THR A 26 -1.95 77.83 16.07
C THR A 26 -1.09 76.59 15.77
N THR A 27 -1.52 75.65 14.92
CA THR A 27 -1.80 75.83 13.48
C THR A 27 -2.79 74.77 12.96
N ALA A 28 -3.83 75.21 12.24
CA ALA A 28 -4.85 74.36 11.64
C ALA A 28 -4.48 73.99 10.19
N GLY A 29 -4.43 72.69 9.89
CA GLY A 29 -4.56 72.16 8.53
C GLY A 29 -5.98 71.62 8.32
N PRO A 30 -6.53 71.60 7.09
CA PRO A 30 -7.92 71.23 6.87
C PRO A 30 -8.15 69.74 7.13
N ILE A 31 -8.94 69.43 8.16
CA ILE A 31 -9.53 68.10 8.37
C ILE A 31 -10.75 68.01 7.46
N VAL A 32 -10.63 67.27 6.34
CA VAL A 32 -11.78 66.86 5.54
C VAL A 32 -12.45 65.69 6.24
N LEU A 33 -13.56 65.97 6.93
CA LEU A 33 -14.42 64.98 7.56
C LEU A 33 -15.31 64.34 6.48
N ILE A 34 -14.86 63.25 5.85
CA ILE A 34 -15.73 62.47 4.94
C ILE A 34 -16.60 61.53 5.78
N GLN A 35 -17.81 61.97 6.10
CA GLN A 35 -18.90 61.07 6.46
C GLN A 35 -19.32 60.27 5.21
N SER A 36 -18.83 59.05 5.04
CA SER A 36 -19.38 58.13 4.04
C SER A 36 -20.45 57.25 4.67
N THR A 37 -21.70 57.42 4.24
CA THR A 37 -22.83 56.56 4.59
C THR A 37 -22.61 55.12 4.09
N GLY A 38 -23.09 54.12 4.85
CA GLY A 38 -22.85 52.69 4.59
C GLY A 38 -23.28 52.14 3.22
N ARG A 39 -23.96 52.95 2.38
CA ARG A 39 -24.35 52.60 1.00
C ARG A 39 -23.19 52.69 0.00
N GLU A 40 -22.23 53.59 0.21
CA GLU A 40 -21.05 53.73 -0.67
C GLU A 40 -19.99 52.63 -0.45
N MET A 41 -19.95 52.04 0.75
CA MET A 41 -19.10 50.87 1.03
C MET A 41 -19.59 49.59 0.34
N TRP A 42 -20.89 49.48 0.05
CA TRP A 42 -21.44 48.29 -0.61
C TRP A 42 -21.15 48.26 -2.12
N LYS A 43 -21.18 49.42 -2.80
CA LYS A 43 -20.80 49.52 -4.22
C LYS A 43 -19.32 49.20 -4.47
N ARG A 44 -18.43 49.52 -3.53
CA ARG A 44 -17.00 49.17 -3.64
C ARG A 44 -16.68 47.68 -3.41
N ARG A 45 -17.54 46.92 -2.73
CA ARG A 45 -17.38 45.45 -2.57
C ARG A 45 -17.73 44.65 -3.82
N GLY A 46 -18.47 45.24 -4.77
CA GLY A 46 -18.82 44.59 -6.04
C GLY A 46 -17.72 44.62 -7.11
N ILE A 47 -16.77 45.56 -7.02
CA ILE A 47 -15.77 45.79 -8.08
C ILE A 47 -14.39 45.18 -7.75
N THR A 48 -14.09 44.90 -6.49
CA THR A 48 -12.79 44.30 -6.08
C THR A 48 -12.77 42.78 -6.10
N ARG A 49 -13.88 42.09 -6.38
CA ARG A 49 -13.92 40.62 -6.44
C ARG A 49 -13.44 40.01 -7.77
N GLN A 50 -13.18 40.84 -8.79
CA GLN A 50 -12.78 40.38 -10.13
C GLN A 50 -11.28 40.58 -10.46
N ILE A 51 -10.48 41.19 -9.57
CA ILE A 51 -9.05 41.48 -9.79
C ILE A 51 -8.16 40.74 -8.78
N TYR A 52 -8.58 39.54 -8.38
CA TYR A 52 -7.65 38.57 -7.79
C TYR A 52 -7.91 37.21 -8.42
N GLN A 53 -7.46 37.06 -9.67
CA GLN A 53 -7.15 35.73 -10.17
C GLN A 53 -5.80 35.35 -9.56
N PRO A 54 -5.70 34.28 -8.75
CA PRO A 54 -4.39 33.77 -8.38
C PRO A 54 -3.66 33.43 -9.69
N PRO A 55 -2.37 33.78 -9.85
CA PRO A 55 -1.66 33.46 -11.06
C PRO A 55 -1.72 31.95 -11.29
N TRP A 56 -2.43 31.57 -12.35
CA TRP A 56 -2.35 30.25 -12.94
C TRP A 56 -0.87 29.94 -13.15
N GLY A 57 -0.42 28.82 -12.57
CA GLY A 57 0.91 28.30 -12.79
C GLY A 57 2.04 29.05 -12.08
N ARG A 58 2.10 28.95 -10.75
CA ARG A 58 3.40 28.58 -10.19
C ARG A 58 3.70 27.19 -10.74
N LEU A 59 4.47 27.14 -11.82
CA LEU A 59 5.32 25.99 -12.11
C LEU A 59 6.25 25.87 -10.90
N GLY A 60 5.73 25.31 -9.82
CA GLY A 60 6.55 24.81 -8.76
C GLY A 60 7.40 23.76 -9.44
N TYR A 61 8.66 24.10 -9.71
CA TYR A 61 9.70 23.11 -9.84
C TYR A 61 9.72 22.39 -8.48
N HIS A 62 8.79 21.46 -8.31
CA HIS A 62 8.96 20.38 -7.38
C HIS A 62 10.09 19.58 -7.98
N THR A 63 11.33 19.99 -7.69
CA THR A 63 12.43 19.05 -7.62
C THR A 63 11.96 18.00 -6.63
N ARG A 64 11.33 16.95 -7.15
CA ARG A 64 11.31 15.66 -6.48
C ARG A 64 12.78 15.34 -6.34
N VAL A 65 13.36 15.67 -5.19
CA VAL A 65 14.52 14.93 -4.71
C VAL A 65 13.99 13.51 -4.64
N THR A 66 14.23 12.74 -5.69
CA THR A 66 13.97 11.32 -5.74
C THR A 66 14.88 10.74 -4.67
N LYS A 67 14.39 10.68 -3.43
CA LYS A 67 15.10 9.99 -2.37
C LYS A 67 15.35 8.59 -2.90
N ASN A 68 16.61 8.18 -2.93
CA ASN A 68 17.03 6.85 -3.34
C ASN A 68 16.09 5.83 -2.66
N PRO A 69 15.43 4.92 -3.39
CA PRO A 69 14.48 3.98 -2.81
C PRO A 69 15.09 3.17 -1.65
N LEU A 70 16.40 2.89 -1.70
CA LEU A 70 17.16 2.26 -0.62
C LEU A 70 17.22 3.12 0.65
N THR A 71 17.33 4.44 0.52
CA THR A 71 17.33 5.35 1.69
C THR A 71 15.91 5.66 2.21
N ALA A 72 14.88 5.37 1.41
CA ALA A 72 13.48 5.52 1.80
C ALA A 72 12.90 4.27 2.51
N ALA A 73 13.53 3.10 2.33
CA ALA A 73 13.17 1.85 2.99
C ALA A 73 13.58 1.88 4.48
N PRO A 74 12.80 1.24 5.39
CA PRO A 74 13.21 1.08 6.78
C PRO A 74 14.48 0.23 6.86
N ARG A 75 15.45 0.64 7.68
CA ARG A 75 16.69 -0.14 7.92
C ARG A 75 16.38 -1.59 8.32
N LEU A 76 15.35 -1.78 9.13
CA LEU A 76 14.89 -3.11 9.55
C LEU A 76 14.43 -3.96 8.35
N LEU A 77 13.71 -3.41 7.39
CA LEU A 77 13.27 -4.16 6.20
C LEU A 77 14.47 -4.64 5.39
N LEU A 78 15.45 -3.75 5.15
CA LEU A 78 16.66 -4.11 4.41
C LEU A 78 17.51 -5.14 5.17
N LEU A 79 17.62 -5.00 6.49
CA LEU A 79 18.31 -5.97 7.34
C LEU A 79 17.64 -7.34 7.27
N VAL A 80 16.31 -7.40 7.44
CA VAL A 80 15.54 -8.65 7.35
C VAL A 80 15.67 -9.26 5.95
N SER A 81 15.54 -8.47 4.87
CA SER A 81 15.78 -8.95 3.52
C SER A 81 17.19 -9.51 3.32
N ALA A 82 18.23 -8.86 3.85
CA ALA A 82 19.60 -9.35 3.79
C ALA A 82 19.79 -10.66 4.58
N LEU A 83 19.14 -10.78 5.75
CA LEU A 83 19.15 -12.01 6.54
C LEU A 83 18.46 -13.15 5.80
N PHE A 84 17.32 -12.91 5.15
CA PHE A 84 16.61 -13.92 4.35
C PHE A 84 17.37 -14.30 3.08
N PHE A 85 18.03 -13.34 2.43
CA PHE A 85 18.98 -13.64 1.35
C PHE A 85 20.11 -14.55 1.87
N GLY A 86 20.72 -14.23 3.01
CA GLY A 86 21.73 -15.09 3.64
C GLY A 86 21.20 -16.47 4.03
N ALA A 87 19.97 -16.55 4.56
CA ALA A 87 19.33 -17.81 4.93
C ALA A 87 19.15 -18.74 3.73
N SER A 88 18.87 -18.19 2.54
CA SER A 88 18.73 -18.98 1.32
C SER A 88 20.00 -19.76 0.94
N TYR A 89 21.19 -19.26 1.30
CA TYR A 89 22.44 -19.99 1.13
C TYR A 89 22.40 -21.32 1.89
N PHE A 90 21.94 -21.28 3.14
CA PHE A 90 21.85 -22.47 3.97
C PHE A 90 20.76 -23.42 3.46
N THR A 91 19.62 -22.89 2.98
CA THR A 91 18.58 -23.73 2.35
C THR A 91 19.11 -24.47 1.13
N VAL A 92 19.89 -23.80 0.27
CA VAL A 92 20.45 -24.42 -0.95
C VAL A 92 21.57 -25.41 -0.63
N ARG A 93 22.45 -25.09 0.31
CA ARG A 93 23.66 -25.89 0.59
C ARG A 93 23.45 -26.99 1.62
N PHE A 94 22.45 -26.85 2.48
CA PHE A 94 22.20 -27.74 3.59
C PHE A 94 20.69 -28.04 3.73
N PRO A 95 20.05 -28.62 2.69
CA PRO A 95 18.61 -28.86 2.70
C PRO A 95 18.16 -29.85 3.79
N ASP A 96 19.02 -30.81 4.14
CA ASP A 96 18.67 -31.94 5.02
C ASP A 96 19.07 -31.74 6.50
N VAL A 97 19.39 -30.51 6.91
CA VAL A 97 19.79 -30.26 8.30
C VAL A 97 18.63 -30.54 9.26
N PRO A 98 18.89 -31.19 10.41
CA PRO A 98 17.87 -31.38 11.43
C PRO A 98 17.18 -30.05 11.79
N GLY A 99 15.86 -30.00 11.66
CA GLY A 99 15.07 -28.80 11.92
C GLY A 99 14.83 -27.88 10.71
N ALA A 100 15.35 -28.19 9.52
CA ALA A 100 15.10 -27.41 8.29
C ALA A 100 13.60 -27.18 8.03
N GLY A 101 12.77 -28.21 8.22
CA GLY A 101 11.32 -28.10 8.09
C GLY A 101 10.72 -27.06 9.04
N VAL A 102 11.07 -27.10 10.33
CA VAL A 102 10.61 -26.11 11.32
C VAL A 102 11.10 -24.70 10.95
N GLY A 103 12.35 -24.58 10.52
CA GLY A 103 12.92 -23.33 10.02
C GLY A 103 12.15 -22.75 8.83
N SER A 104 11.71 -23.60 7.90
CA SER A 104 10.89 -23.21 6.75
C SER A 104 9.51 -22.69 7.17
N PHE A 105 8.84 -23.37 8.13
CA PHE A 105 7.58 -22.89 8.68
C PHE A 105 7.74 -21.51 9.32
N VAL A 106 8.67 -21.38 10.27
CA VAL A 106 8.94 -20.11 10.98
C VAL A 106 9.27 -18.99 9.98
N SER A 107 10.14 -19.27 9.00
CA SER A 107 10.51 -18.35 7.93
C SER A 107 9.30 -17.86 7.15
N THR A 108 8.41 -18.78 6.76
CA THR A 108 7.20 -18.44 6.00
C THR A 108 6.27 -17.54 6.81
N PHE A 109 6.07 -17.81 8.10
CA PHE A 109 5.28 -16.95 8.98
C PHE A 109 5.91 -15.55 9.14
N LEU A 110 7.23 -15.48 9.33
CA LEU A 110 7.94 -14.20 9.45
C LEU A 110 7.87 -13.38 8.16
N ILE A 111 7.98 -14.02 7.00
CA ILE A 111 7.78 -13.39 5.69
C ILE A 111 6.35 -12.88 5.56
N ALA A 112 5.35 -13.66 5.98
CA ALA A 112 3.93 -13.33 5.82
C ALA A 112 3.47 -12.18 6.73
N LEU A 113 4.08 -12.05 7.92
CA LEU A 113 3.61 -11.19 9.00
C LEU A 113 3.39 -9.72 8.59
N PRO A 114 4.32 -9.02 7.89
CA PRO A 114 4.14 -7.62 7.53
C PRO A 114 2.88 -7.36 6.69
N ALA A 115 2.62 -8.17 5.67
CA ALA A 115 1.46 -7.97 4.80
C ALA A 115 0.14 -8.31 5.49
N LEU A 116 0.11 -9.36 6.31
CA LEU A 116 -1.09 -9.73 7.06
C LEU A 116 -1.43 -8.70 8.14
N LEU A 117 -0.44 -8.18 8.87
CA LEU A 117 -0.64 -7.07 9.80
C LEU A 117 -1.09 -5.79 9.08
N ALA A 118 -0.48 -5.48 7.94
CA ALA A 118 -0.89 -4.31 7.14
C ALA A 118 -2.34 -4.45 6.63
N LEU A 119 -2.75 -5.65 6.21
CA LEU A 119 -4.14 -5.95 5.83
C LEU A 119 -5.09 -5.77 7.01
N LEU A 120 -4.73 -6.33 8.17
CA LEU A 120 -5.49 -6.21 9.40
C LEU A 120 -5.74 -4.75 9.78
N LEU A 121 -4.69 -3.93 9.79
CA LEU A 121 -4.79 -2.51 10.11
C LEU A 121 -5.56 -1.72 9.05
N TYR A 122 -5.48 -2.12 7.78
CA TYR A 122 -6.13 -1.41 6.68
C TYR A 122 -7.64 -1.69 6.57
N LEU A 123 -8.04 -2.95 6.68
CA LEU A 123 -9.45 -3.37 6.51
C LEU A 123 -10.20 -3.52 7.85
N GLY A 124 -9.49 -3.64 8.97
CA GLY A 124 -10.03 -4.05 10.26
C GLY A 124 -10.14 -5.57 10.38
N SER A 125 -10.18 -6.09 11.61
CA SER A 125 -10.11 -7.53 11.92
C SER A 125 -11.09 -8.40 11.15
N GLY A 126 -12.39 -8.10 11.22
CA GLY A 126 -13.41 -8.94 10.56
C GLY A 126 -13.22 -9.02 9.05
N ARG A 127 -13.01 -7.89 8.37
CA ARG A 127 -12.85 -7.88 6.91
C ARG A 127 -11.49 -8.44 6.46
N ALA A 128 -10.43 -8.18 7.21
CA ALA A 128 -9.12 -8.76 6.93
C ALA A 128 -9.15 -10.29 7.07
N ALA A 129 -9.80 -10.81 8.11
CA ALA A 129 -9.99 -12.24 8.30
C ALA A 129 -10.81 -12.86 7.15
N LEU A 130 -11.93 -12.25 6.78
CA LEU A 130 -12.74 -12.74 5.64
C LEU A 130 -11.97 -12.69 4.32
N ALA A 131 -11.22 -11.62 4.05
CA ALA A 131 -10.40 -11.50 2.86
C ALA A 131 -9.30 -12.57 2.80
N PHE A 132 -8.62 -12.81 3.92
CA PHE A 132 -7.60 -13.85 4.03
C PHE A 132 -8.21 -15.25 3.87
N LEU A 133 -9.33 -15.54 4.53
CA LEU A 133 -10.02 -16.84 4.40
C LEU A 133 -10.53 -17.08 2.98
N ALA A 134 -11.04 -16.05 2.31
CA ALA A 134 -11.44 -16.15 0.92
C ALA A 134 -10.24 -16.42 -0.02
N LEU A 135 -9.10 -15.76 0.21
CA LEU A 135 -7.87 -16.07 -0.52
C LEU A 135 -7.37 -17.49 -0.23
N ALA A 136 -7.43 -17.94 1.03
CA ALA A 136 -7.00 -19.27 1.43
C ALA A 136 -7.87 -20.35 0.76
N ALA A 137 -9.20 -20.19 0.83
CA ALA A 137 -10.13 -21.10 0.20
C ALA A 137 -9.95 -21.15 -1.32
N PHE A 138 -9.79 -19.99 -1.97
CA PHE A 138 -9.51 -19.92 -3.40
C PHE A 138 -8.17 -20.57 -3.76
N GLY A 139 -7.11 -20.27 -3.02
CA GLY A 139 -5.78 -20.86 -3.20
C GLY A 139 -5.82 -22.38 -3.13
N TYR A 140 -6.45 -22.95 -2.09
CA TYR A 140 -6.64 -24.39 -2.01
C TYR A 140 -7.47 -24.95 -3.16
N ALA A 141 -8.55 -24.28 -3.56
CA ALA A 141 -9.39 -24.75 -4.65
C ALA A 141 -8.63 -24.80 -5.98
N ILE A 142 -7.89 -23.74 -6.33
CA ILE A 142 -7.16 -23.68 -7.60
C ILE A 142 -5.93 -24.59 -7.60
N GLU A 143 -5.22 -24.71 -6.48
CA GLU A 143 -4.09 -25.64 -6.35
C GLU A 143 -4.54 -27.11 -6.39
N THR A 144 -5.61 -27.45 -5.68
CA THR A 144 -6.18 -28.81 -5.74
C THR A 144 -6.61 -29.14 -7.16
N THR A 145 -7.22 -28.19 -7.86
CA THR A 145 -7.55 -28.36 -9.29
C THR A 145 -6.30 -28.56 -10.13
N GLY A 146 -5.24 -27.76 -9.90
CA GLY A 146 -3.95 -27.87 -10.56
C GLY A 146 -3.31 -29.24 -10.40
N VAL A 147 -3.21 -29.73 -9.17
CA VAL A 147 -2.63 -31.06 -8.88
C VAL A 147 -3.49 -32.18 -9.48
N ALA A 148 -4.81 -32.08 -9.41
CA ALA A 148 -5.71 -33.14 -9.88
C ALA A 148 -5.85 -33.22 -11.41
N THR A 149 -5.71 -32.08 -12.11
CA THR A 149 -6.04 -31.99 -13.55
C THR A 149 -4.91 -31.47 -14.43
N GLY A 150 -3.85 -30.91 -13.84
CA GLY A 150 -2.82 -30.16 -14.56
C GLY A 150 -3.27 -28.76 -14.99
N LEU A 151 -4.50 -28.32 -14.71
CA LEU A 151 -4.99 -26.98 -15.05
C LEU A 151 -5.08 -26.08 -13.80
N PRO A 152 -4.58 -24.83 -13.84
CA PRO A 152 -3.99 -24.16 -15.01
C PRO A 152 -2.47 -24.33 -15.14
N TYR A 153 -1.80 -24.99 -14.19
CA TYR A 153 -0.34 -24.87 -14.01
C TYR A 153 0.52 -25.81 -14.87
N GLY A 154 -0.08 -26.69 -15.66
CA GLY A 154 0.56 -27.88 -16.19
C GLY A 154 0.55 -29.02 -15.16
N THR A 155 0.83 -30.24 -15.58
CA THR A 155 0.94 -31.40 -14.67
C THR A 155 2.16 -31.20 -13.77
N PHE A 156 1.95 -31.18 -12.46
CA PHE A 156 3.03 -31.01 -11.48
C PHE A 156 2.74 -31.79 -10.20
N PHE A 157 3.81 -32.07 -9.46
CA PHE A 157 3.74 -32.76 -8.18
C PHE A 157 4.50 -31.99 -7.11
N TYR A 158 3.88 -31.83 -5.94
CA TYR A 158 4.55 -31.29 -4.76
C TYR A 158 5.51 -32.34 -4.17
N GLY A 159 6.76 -31.95 -3.97
CA GLY A 159 7.75 -32.75 -3.26
C GLY A 159 7.45 -32.84 -1.76
N ASP A 160 8.10 -33.78 -1.08
CA ASP A 160 7.88 -34.03 0.35
C ASP A 160 8.48 -32.95 1.26
N ALA A 161 9.42 -32.15 0.72
CA ALA A 161 10.10 -31.08 1.43
C ALA A 161 9.17 -29.94 1.92
N LEU A 162 7.95 -29.81 1.36
CA LEU A 162 6.99 -28.77 1.76
C LEU A 162 6.19 -29.11 3.02
N GLY A 163 6.43 -30.28 3.61
CA GLY A 163 5.77 -30.71 4.83
C GLY A 163 4.35 -31.22 4.60
N PRO A 164 3.51 -31.23 5.65
CA PRO A 164 2.21 -31.90 5.60
C PRO A 164 1.24 -31.27 4.60
N LYS A 165 0.52 -32.13 3.87
CA LYS A 165 -0.42 -31.77 2.80
C LYS A 165 -1.87 -32.01 3.24
N LEU A 166 -2.75 -31.06 2.93
CA LEU A 166 -4.20 -31.21 3.06
C LEU A 166 -4.71 -32.24 2.07
N PHE A 167 -5.37 -33.27 2.60
CA PHE A 167 -5.81 -34.46 1.84
C PHE A 167 -4.69 -35.14 1.02
N GLY A 168 -3.43 -34.96 1.42
CA GLY A 168 -2.27 -35.49 0.68
C GLY A 168 -1.91 -34.72 -0.60
N LEU A 169 -2.65 -33.66 -0.95
CA LEU A 169 -2.50 -32.96 -2.23
C LEU A 169 -1.74 -31.63 -2.08
N VAL A 170 -2.23 -30.72 -1.23
CA VAL A 170 -1.75 -29.33 -1.21
C VAL A 170 -1.16 -28.97 0.17
N PRO A 171 0.05 -28.38 0.26
CA PRO A 171 0.67 -28.04 1.54
C PRO A 171 -0.18 -27.12 2.42
N TYR A 172 -0.24 -27.38 3.74
CA TYR A 172 -1.02 -26.56 4.68
C TYR A 172 -0.58 -25.09 4.74
N ILE A 173 0.67 -24.83 4.41
CA ILE A 173 1.27 -23.51 4.52
C ILE A 173 0.93 -22.61 3.33
N LEU A 174 0.34 -23.17 2.26
CA LEU A 174 0.08 -22.48 1.00
C LEU A 174 -0.61 -21.11 1.19
N PRO A 175 -1.70 -20.96 1.97
CA PRO A 175 -2.33 -19.65 2.13
C PRO A 175 -1.40 -18.61 2.75
N ILE A 176 -0.51 -19.05 3.63
CA ILE A 176 0.40 -18.18 4.37
C ILE A 176 1.60 -17.78 3.52
N SER A 177 2.07 -18.65 2.61
CA SER A 177 3.13 -18.31 1.67
C SER A 177 2.62 -17.47 0.50
N TRP A 178 1.42 -17.76 -0.02
CA TRP A 178 0.90 -17.15 -1.24
C TRP A 178 0.16 -15.82 -1.01
N ALA A 179 -0.73 -15.73 -0.01
CA ALA A 179 -1.53 -14.51 0.21
C ALA A 179 -0.68 -13.24 0.40
N PRO A 180 0.46 -13.25 1.11
CA PRO A 180 1.33 -12.08 1.21
C PRO A 180 1.89 -11.61 -0.13
N LEU A 181 2.15 -12.52 -1.07
CA LEU A 181 2.59 -12.16 -2.42
C LEU A 181 1.48 -11.45 -3.19
N VAL A 182 0.24 -11.97 -3.12
CA VAL A 182 -0.95 -11.33 -3.70
C VAL A 182 -1.12 -9.92 -3.13
N LEU A 183 -1.10 -9.78 -1.80
CA LEU A 183 -1.25 -8.47 -1.13
C LEU A 183 -0.14 -7.50 -1.53
N GLY A 184 1.11 -7.98 -1.61
CA GLY A 184 2.25 -7.20 -2.06
C GLY A 184 2.11 -6.73 -3.51
N ALA A 185 1.67 -7.61 -4.41
CA ALA A 185 1.44 -7.27 -5.81
C ALA A 185 0.32 -6.23 -5.96
N VAL A 186 -0.81 -6.43 -5.28
CA VAL A 186 -1.95 -5.48 -5.27
C VAL A 186 -1.53 -4.10 -4.76
N ALA A 187 -0.81 -4.05 -3.64
CA ALA A 187 -0.33 -2.78 -3.09
C ALA A 187 0.72 -2.13 -4.00
N ALA A 188 1.68 -2.90 -4.51
CA ALA A 188 2.75 -2.39 -5.37
C ALA A 188 2.25 -1.86 -6.71
N THR A 189 1.12 -2.35 -7.24
CA THR A 189 0.53 -1.87 -8.50
C THR A 189 -0.57 -0.84 -8.29
N ALA A 190 -0.92 -0.56 -7.03
CA ALA A 190 -1.99 0.35 -6.65
C ALA A 190 -1.87 1.69 -7.38
N PRO A 191 -2.96 2.18 -7.96
CA PRO A 191 -2.90 3.39 -8.74
C PRO A 191 -2.92 4.61 -7.79
N LYS A 192 -2.40 5.76 -8.24
CA LYS A 192 -2.28 6.96 -7.38
C LYS A 192 -3.66 7.43 -6.86
N VAL A 193 -3.75 7.77 -5.58
CA VAL A 193 -4.97 8.31 -4.96
C VAL A 193 -5.46 9.56 -5.70
N GLY A 194 -6.78 9.66 -5.88
CA GLY A 194 -7.44 10.84 -6.45
C GLY A 194 -7.50 10.91 -7.99
N TYR A 195 -6.87 9.98 -8.72
CA TYR A 195 -6.79 10.06 -10.18
C TYR A 195 -7.79 9.14 -10.91
N GLY A 196 -9.01 9.60 -11.19
CA GLY A 196 -9.97 8.92 -12.08
C GLY A 196 -10.71 7.73 -11.46
N ARG A 197 -12.05 7.72 -11.64
CA ARG A 197 -13.00 6.68 -11.21
C ARG A 197 -13.41 5.82 -12.42
N GLY A 198 -13.63 4.52 -12.23
CA GLY A 198 -14.27 3.65 -13.23
C GLY A 198 -13.75 2.21 -13.28
N ASP A 199 -14.59 1.31 -13.80
CA ASP A 199 -14.33 -0.14 -13.89
C ASP A 199 -13.07 -0.48 -14.69
N VAL A 200 -12.78 0.30 -15.74
CA VAL A 200 -11.58 0.15 -16.58
C VAL A 200 -10.29 0.26 -15.76
N ARG A 201 -10.25 1.14 -14.74
CA ARG A 201 -9.07 1.30 -13.88
C ARG A 201 -8.93 0.14 -12.90
N SER A 202 -10.05 -0.42 -12.43
CA SER A 202 -10.07 -1.63 -11.61
C SER A 202 -9.55 -2.82 -12.39
N ILE A 203 -9.99 -3.00 -13.65
CA ILE A 203 -9.49 -4.04 -14.56
C ILE A 203 -7.99 -3.86 -14.82
N ALA A 204 -7.54 -2.64 -15.15
CA ALA A 204 -6.11 -2.38 -15.35
C ALA A 204 -5.28 -2.61 -14.08
N TRP A 205 -5.85 -2.42 -12.88
CA TRP A 205 -5.18 -2.77 -11.63
C TRP A 205 -5.09 -4.28 -11.46
N VAL A 206 -6.19 -5.02 -11.66
CA VAL A 206 -6.21 -6.48 -11.65
C VAL A 206 -5.14 -7.07 -12.57
N ILE A 207 -5.10 -6.62 -13.84
CA ILE A 207 -4.13 -7.09 -14.83
C ILE A 207 -2.69 -6.79 -14.37
N ARG A 208 -2.41 -5.56 -13.93
CA ARG A 208 -1.05 -5.21 -13.47
C ARG A 208 -0.62 -6.03 -12.25
N SER A 209 -1.52 -6.27 -11.30
CA SER A 209 -1.24 -7.11 -10.13
C SER A 209 -0.98 -8.55 -10.51
N ALA A 210 -1.80 -9.13 -11.39
CA ALA A 210 -1.64 -10.48 -11.89
C ALA A 210 -0.31 -10.67 -12.63
N LEU A 211 0.05 -9.73 -13.52
CA LEU A 211 1.33 -9.76 -14.22
C LEU A 211 2.51 -9.62 -13.26
N LEU A 212 2.43 -8.71 -12.28
CA LEU A 212 3.50 -8.58 -11.29
C LEU A 212 3.65 -9.85 -10.45
N LEU A 213 2.53 -10.50 -10.10
CA LEU A 213 2.55 -11.74 -9.35
C LEU A 213 3.20 -12.87 -10.16
N ALA A 214 2.86 -13.02 -11.44
CA ALA A 214 3.50 -13.98 -12.34
C ALA A 214 5.00 -13.68 -12.58
N LEU A 215 5.41 -12.40 -12.55
CA LEU A 215 6.83 -12.05 -12.60
C LEU A 215 7.59 -12.41 -11.32
N ILE A 216 6.97 -12.25 -10.14
CA ILE A 216 7.52 -12.73 -8.87
C ILE A 216 7.64 -14.26 -8.91
N ASP A 217 6.63 -14.93 -9.45
CA ASP A 217 6.65 -16.38 -9.66
C ASP A 217 7.78 -16.84 -10.60
N GLY A 218 8.06 -16.08 -11.66
CA GLY A 218 9.22 -16.32 -12.53
C GLY A 218 10.59 -16.29 -11.81
N VAL A 219 10.66 -15.86 -10.56
CA VAL A 219 11.84 -15.98 -9.68
C VAL A 219 11.68 -17.14 -8.71
N LEU A 220 10.49 -17.23 -8.11
CA LEU A 220 10.12 -18.21 -7.08
C LEU A 220 10.16 -19.64 -7.63
N ASP A 221 9.46 -19.92 -8.72
CA ASP A 221 9.27 -21.27 -9.26
C ASP A 221 10.55 -21.94 -9.72
N PRO A 222 11.47 -21.29 -10.48
CA PRO A 222 12.77 -21.87 -10.77
C PRO A 222 13.57 -22.21 -9.51
N GLY A 223 13.52 -21.33 -8.50
CA GLY A 223 14.18 -21.55 -7.23
C GLY A 223 13.60 -22.75 -6.48
N ALA A 224 12.28 -22.80 -6.35
CA ALA A 224 11.55 -23.85 -5.64
C ALA A 224 11.68 -25.21 -6.34
N ALA A 225 11.60 -25.24 -7.68
CA ALA A 225 11.87 -26.44 -8.47
C ALA A 225 13.30 -26.94 -8.28
N SER A 226 14.30 -26.04 -8.22
CA SER A 226 15.69 -26.41 -7.93
C SER A 226 15.90 -26.98 -6.53
N LEU A 227 15.02 -26.63 -5.58
CA LEU A 227 15.00 -27.17 -4.22
C LEU A 227 14.13 -28.43 -4.09
N GLY A 228 13.52 -28.92 -5.18
CA GLY A 228 12.64 -30.09 -5.16
C GLY A 228 11.29 -29.87 -4.48
N PHE A 229 10.85 -28.61 -4.30
CA PHE A 229 9.55 -28.31 -3.69
C PHE A 229 8.39 -28.73 -4.58
N TRP A 230 8.57 -28.65 -5.89
CA TRP A 230 7.66 -29.22 -6.87
C TRP A 230 8.40 -29.54 -8.16
N THR A 231 7.81 -30.41 -8.96
CA THR A 231 8.39 -30.87 -10.23
C THR A 231 7.31 -30.91 -11.31
N TRP A 232 7.69 -30.49 -12.52
CA TRP A 232 6.92 -30.69 -13.74
C TRP A 232 7.59 -31.79 -14.56
N PRO A 233 7.05 -33.02 -14.58
CA PRO A 233 7.68 -34.17 -15.27
C PRO A 233 7.89 -33.94 -16.76
N GLU A 234 6.94 -33.27 -17.40
CA GLU A 234 6.98 -32.95 -18.84
C GLU A 234 7.94 -31.78 -19.13
N GLY A 235 8.41 -31.09 -18.08
CA GLY A 235 9.30 -29.95 -18.17
C GLY A 235 8.66 -28.72 -18.81
N GLY A 236 9.50 -27.78 -19.19
CA GLY A 236 9.07 -26.57 -19.86
C GLY A 236 10.21 -25.62 -20.20
N PRO A 237 9.95 -24.61 -21.05
CA PRO A 237 11.00 -23.83 -21.67
C PRO A 237 11.73 -22.89 -20.71
N TYR A 238 11.14 -22.58 -19.56
CA TYR A 238 11.74 -21.68 -18.58
C TYR A 238 12.20 -22.48 -17.36
N TYR A 239 13.48 -22.88 -17.35
CA TYR A 239 14.09 -23.66 -16.25
C TYR A 239 13.36 -24.96 -15.89
N GLY A 240 12.68 -25.59 -16.86
CA GLY A 240 11.89 -26.80 -16.61
C GLY A 240 10.44 -26.53 -16.22
N ILE A 241 9.99 -25.27 -16.19
CA ILE A 241 8.62 -24.89 -15.89
C ILE A 241 7.86 -24.57 -17.20
N PRO A 242 6.65 -25.15 -17.40
CA PRO A 242 5.85 -24.93 -18.59
C PRO A 242 5.23 -23.53 -18.62
N VAL A 243 4.97 -23.00 -19.83
CA VAL A 243 4.33 -21.67 -19.99
C VAL A 243 2.94 -21.63 -19.36
N SER A 244 2.22 -22.76 -19.33
CA SER A 244 0.91 -22.89 -18.68
C SER A 244 0.95 -22.45 -17.21
N ASN A 245 2.04 -22.75 -16.49
CA ASN A 245 2.21 -22.31 -15.11
C ASN A 245 2.08 -20.80 -14.95
N TYR A 246 2.85 -20.04 -15.73
CA TYR A 246 2.84 -18.57 -15.68
C TYR A 246 1.48 -17.98 -16.11
N LEU A 247 0.82 -18.60 -17.09
CA LEU A 247 -0.56 -18.24 -17.46
C LEU A 247 -1.54 -18.53 -16.33
N GLY A 248 -1.34 -19.64 -15.62
CA GLY A 248 -2.07 -20.02 -14.41
C GLY A 248 -1.89 -19.00 -13.29
N TRP A 249 -0.67 -18.52 -13.05
CA TRP A 249 -0.39 -17.45 -12.09
C TRP A 249 -1.02 -16.11 -12.49
N ILE A 250 -1.12 -15.79 -13.78
CA ILE A 250 -1.87 -14.62 -14.25
C ILE A 250 -3.36 -14.80 -13.96
N LEU A 251 -3.94 -15.97 -14.27
CA LEU A 251 -5.35 -16.26 -14.02
C LEU A 251 -5.67 -16.22 -12.52
N SER A 252 -4.94 -16.99 -11.72
CA SER A 252 -5.13 -17.08 -10.27
C SER A 252 -4.86 -15.73 -9.60
N GLY A 253 -3.81 -15.03 -10.01
CA GLY A 253 -3.48 -13.68 -9.53
C GLY A 253 -4.55 -12.64 -9.88
N ALA A 254 -5.18 -12.74 -11.05
CA ALA A 254 -6.26 -11.85 -11.44
C ALA A 254 -7.50 -12.07 -10.56
N VAL A 255 -7.92 -13.32 -10.35
CA VAL A 255 -9.06 -13.67 -9.47
C VAL A 255 -8.76 -13.27 -8.03
N ALA A 256 -7.57 -13.60 -7.51
CA ALA A 256 -7.14 -13.24 -6.16
C ALA A 256 -7.13 -11.72 -5.94
N THR A 257 -6.64 -10.97 -6.92
CA THR A 257 -6.67 -9.50 -6.88
C THR A 257 -8.10 -8.99 -6.86
N ALA A 258 -8.98 -9.51 -7.73
CA ALA A 258 -10.38 -9.11 -7.77
C ALA A 258 -11.10 -9.38 -6.42
N LEU A 259 -10.84 -10.53 -5.80
CA LEU A 259 -11.34 -10.87 -4.46
C LEU A 259 -10.89 -9.82 -3.42
N ILE A 260 -9.59 -9.53 -3.34
CA ILE A 260 -9.06 -8.54 -2.39
C ILE A 260 -9.66 -7.14 -2.61
N LEU A 261 -9.82 -6.74 -3.87
CA LEU A 261 -10.43 -5.45 -4.21
C LEU A 261 -11.90 -5.39 -3.78
N ALA A 262 -12.66 -6.48 -3.92
CA ALA A 262 -14.05 -6.57 -3.49
C ALA A 262 -14.21 -6.36 -1.97
N PHE A 263 -13.33 -6.94 -1.15
CA PHE A 263 -13.39 -6.80 0.30
C PHE A 263 -13.10 -5.38 0.81
N GLY A 264 -12.44 -4.53 0.02
CA GLY A 264 -12.15 -3.15 0.42
C GLY A 264 -13.32 -2.16 0.26
N ARG A 265 -14.45 -2.55 -0.37
CA ARG A 265 -15.68 -1.72 -0.55
C ARG A 265 -15.42 -0.22 -0.84
N GLY A 266 -14.47 0.06 -1.74
CA GLY A 266 -14.13 1.42 -2.15
C GLY A 266 -13.03 2.12 -1.33
N LYS A 267 -12.44 1.50 -0.30
CA LYS A 267 -11.18 1.99 0.30
C LYS A 267 -10.04 2.00 -0.71
N TRP A 268 -9.93 0.92 -1.49
CA TRP A 268 -8.96 0.77 -2.56
C TRP A 268 -9.12 1.90 -3.59
N GLY A 269 -8.04 2.64 -3.86
CA GLY A 269 -8.03 3.78 -4.77
C GLY A 269 -8.51 5.12 -4.15
N ARG A 270 -9.21 5.10 -3.01
CA ARG A 270 -9.51 6.30 -2.21
C ARG A 270 -8.42 6.59 -1.19
N VAL A 271 -7.91 5.55 -0.55
CA VAL A 271 -6.79 5.61 0.40
C VAL A 271 -5.64 4.83 -0.22
N SER A 272 -4.41 5.30 0.01
CA SER A 272 -3.22 4.56 -0.42
C SER A 272 -3.11 3.29 0.41
N PRO A 273 -2.86 2.11 -0.19
CA PRO A 273 -2.55 0.91 0.56
C PRO A 273 -1.34 1.13 1.48
N PRO A 274 -1.32 0.52 2.68
CA PRO A 274 -0.16 0.62 3.55
C PRO A 274 1.07 0.03 2.88
N ALA A 275 2.21 0.71 3.04
CA ALA A 275 3.48 0.23 2.50
C ALA A 275 3.86 -1.17 3.02
N GLY A 276 3.43 -1.53 4.25
CA GLY A 276 3.68 -2.83 4.86
C GLY A 276 3.12 -4.03 4.08
N MET A 277 2.11 -3.83 3.22
CA MET A 277 1.64 -4.89 2.33
C MET A 277 2.70 -5.33 1.31
N VAL A 278 3.59 -4.42 0.91
CA VAL A 278 4.69 -4.69 -0.02
C VAL A 278 5.88 -5.36 0.68
N ASP A 279 6.01 -5.20 2.00
CA ASP A 279 7.19 -5.64 2.77
C ASP A 279 7.38 -7.15 2.71
N SER A 280 6.30 -7.93 2.79
CA SER A 280 6.36 -9.40 2.66
C SER A 280 6.88 -9.83 1.29
N ALA A 281 6.41 -9.20 0.20
CA ALA A 281 6.90 -9.49 -1.14
C ALA A 281 8.39 -9.11 -1.30
N VAL A 282 8.83 -8.01 -0.68
CA VAL A 282 10.25 -7.61 -0.67
C VAL A 282 11.12 -8.64 0.06
N ILE A 283 10.68 -9.13 1.23
CA ILE A 283 11.43 -10.14 2.00
C ILE A 283 11.43 -11.48 1.28
N ALA A 284 10.27 -11.93 0.79
CA ALA A 284 10.15 -13.18 0.02
C ALA A 284 11.05 -13.15 -1.22
N LEU A 285 11.05 -12.04 -1.95
CA LEU A 285 11.87 -11.90 -3.14
C LEU A 285 13.36 -11.86 -2.81
N ALA A 286 13.77 -11.28 -1.67
CA ALA A 286 15.17 -11.35 -1.23
C ALA A 286 15.61 -12.80 -0.97
N PHE A 287 14.75 -13.62 -0.34
CA PHE A 287 15.01 -15.04 -0.16
C PHE A 287 15.13 -15.77 -1.52
N TRP A 288 14.15 -15.62 -2.41
CA TRP A 288 14.14 -16.32 -3.70
C TRP A 288 15.21 -15.85 -4.68
N VAL A 289 15.60 -14.56 -4.65
CA VAL A 289 16.79 -14.07 -5.35
C VAL A 289 18.04 -14.77 -4.84
N GLY A 290 18.16 -14.93 -3.52
CA GLY A 290 19.27 -15.67 -2.93
C GLY A 290 19.29 -17.15 -3.37
N VAL A 291 18.15 -17.84 -3.33
CA VAL A 291 18.02 -19.21 -3.88
C VAL A 291 18.48 -19.24 -5.34
N ALA A 292 17.96 -18.33 -6.18
CA ALA A 292 18.32 -18.27 -7.58
C ALA A 292 19.84 -18.03 -7.79
N VAL A 293 20.45 -17.14 -7.02
CA VAL A 293 21.90 -16.88 -7.07
C VAL A 293 22.69 -18.13 -6.65
N PHE A 294 22.35 -18.76 -5.53
CA PHE A 294 23.13 -19.89 -5.00
C PHE A 294 22.91 -21.20 -5.76
N SER A 295 21.80 -21.32 -6.48
CA SER A 295 21.48 -22.42 -7.41
C SER A 295 21.96 -22.15 -8.85
N GLY A 296 22.61 -21.01 -9.14
CA GLY A 296 23.15 -20.71 -10.49
C GLY A 296 22.10 -20.30 -11.53
N LEU A 297 20.90 -19.89 -11.10
CA LEU A 297 19.78 -19.48 -11.95
C LEU A 297 19.91 -17.99 -12.32
N LEU A 298 20.78 -17.70 -13.29
CA LEU A 298 21.18 -16.31 -13.64
C LEU A 298 20.00 -15.40 -14.03
N PHE A 299 19.11 -15.86 -14.90
CA PHE A 299 17.99 -15.04 -15.35
C PHE A 299 16.96 -14.78 -14.23
N PRO A 300 16.49 -15.80 -13.47
CA PRO A 300 15.65 -15.59 -12.28
C PRO A 300 16.28 -14.65 -11.26
N ALA A 301 17.59 -14.76 -11.02
CA ALA A 301 18.31 -13.85 -10.13
C ALA A 301 18.27 -12.39 -10.64
N ALA A 302 18.56 -12.16 -11.92
CA ALA A 302 18.54 -10.83 -12.51
C ALA A 302 17.12 -10.21 -12.51
N LEU A 303 16.11 -11.01 -12.87
CA LEU A 303 14.70 -10.61 -12.80
C LEU A 303 14.31 -10.23 -11.37
N GLY A 304 14.69 -11.06 -10.39
CA GLY A 304 14.38 -10.80 -9.00
C GLY A 304 15.08 -9.57 -8.42
N VAL A 305 16.32 -9.26 -8.82
CA VAL A 305 16.97 -7.99 -8.44
C VAL A 305 16.21 -6.79 -9.01
N ALA A 306 15.77 -6.85 -10.27
CA ALA A 306 14.99 -5.78 -10.90
C ALA A 306 13.62 -5.60 -10.20
N LEU A 307 12.94 -6.70 -9.90
CA LEU A 307 11.68 -6.69 -9.16
C LEU A 307 11.87 -6.18 -7.72
N PHE A 308 12.96 -6.52 -7.05
CA PHE A 308 13.26 -6.05 -5.69
C PHE A 308 13.41 -4.52 -5.68
N ALA A 309 14.19 -3.98 -6.62
CA ALA A 309 14.33 -2.54 -6.80
C ALA A 309 12.99 -1.86 -7.12
N TYR A 310 12.17 -2.47 -7.99
CA TYR A 310 10.83 -1.99 -8.31
C TYR A 310 9.92 -1.95 -7.07
N LEU A 311 9.87 -3.03 -6.29
CA LEU A 311 9.04 -3.11 -5.08
C LEU A 311 9.47 -2.07 -4.04
N LEU A 312 10.77 -1.86 -3.82
CA LEU A 312 11.27 -0.80 -2.94
C LEU A 312 10.86 0.60 -3.43
N HIS A 313 10.93 0.85 -4.74
CA HIS A 313 10.47 2.10 -5.33
C HIS A 313 8.97 2.32 -5.10
N ARG A 314 8.15 1.31 -5.35
CA ARG A 314 6.69 1.38 -5.14
C ARG A 314 6.34 1.59 -3.67
N ARG A 315 7.00 0.87 -2.76
CA ARG A 315 6.87 1.00 -1.32
C ARG A 315 7.17 2.42 -0.84
N ALA A 316 8.25 3.03 -1.33
CA ALA A 316 8.61 4.42 -1.00
C ALA A 316 7.50 5.40 -1.44
N GLY A 317 6.93 5.17 -2.62
CA GLY A 317 5.79 5.93 -3.15
C GLY A 317 4.54 5.84 -2.26
N LEU A 318 4.17 4.62 -1.84
CA LEU A 318 3.01 4.39 -0.95
C LEU A 318 3.19 5.09 0.40
N ARG A 319 4.38 4.99 1.01
CA ARG A 319 4.67 5.66 2.29
C ARG A 319 4.58 7.19 2.19
N ALA A 320 5.06 7.76 1.08
CA ALA A 320 4.97 9.19 0.84
C ALA A 320 3.53 9.65 0.63
N ALA A 321 2.69 8.82 0.02
CA ALA A 321 1.27 9.10 -0.18
C ALA A 321 0.47 8.98 1.13
N GLY A 322 0.75 7.98 1.96
CA GLY A 322 0.12 7.82 3.28
C GLY A 322 0.32 9.04 4.20
N ARG A 323 1.57 9.51 4.36
CA ARG A 323 1.86 10.70 5.18
C ARG A 323 1.15 11.98 4.73
N ARG A 324 0.89 12.13 3.43
CA ARG A 324 0.18 13.30 2.89
C ARG A 324 -1.31 13.27 3.25
N TRP A 325 -1.87 12.08 3.42
CA TRP A 325 -3.26 11.90 3.83
C TRP A 325 -3.44 12.18 5.32
N ASP A 326 -2.55 11.65 6.17
CA ASP A 326 -2.61 11.84 7.63
C ASP A 326 -2.42 13.30 8.06
N GLY A 327 -1.71 14.12 7.27
CA GLY A 327 -1.52 15.55 7.54
C GLY A 327 -2.59 16.47 6.93
N ALA A 328 -3.60 15.93 6.24
CA ALA A 328 -4.70 16.68 5.62
C ALA A 328 -6.04 16.51 6.36
N VAL A 329 -6.06 15.73 7.44
CA VAL A 329 -7.19 15.49 8.36
C VAL A 329 -6.86 16.15 9.68
#